data_AF-A0A7R9JJH6-F1
#
_entry.id   AF-A0A7R9JJH6-F1
#
_cell.length_a   1.000
_cell.length_b   1.000
_cell.length_c   1.000
_cell.angle_alpha   90.00
_cell.angle_beta   90.00
_cell.angle_gamma   90.00
#
_symmetry.space_group_name_H-M   'P 1'
#
loop_
_entity.id
_entity.type
_entity.pdbx_description
1 polymer ?
#
loop_
_entity_poly.entity_id
_entity_poly.type
_entity_poly.pdbx_seq_one_letter_code
_entity_poly.pdbx_strand_id
1 'polypeptide(L)' 'MAVRIAKCPHMTVSVDFQQRDLDRAKEISKCSECDSRGPNLWLCLHRGCHRIGCGEVHNDHSTVHNRVSRCARYC' A
#
# COMPACT_ATOMS: atom_id res chain seq x y z
N MET A 1 4.69 21.70 12.79
CA MET A 1 5.12 21.31 11.42
C MET A 1 3.90 20.74 10.70
N ALA A 2 3.30 21.47 9.76
CA ALA A 2 2.15 20.98 9.00
C ALA A 2 2.67 20.06 7.87
N VAL A 3 2.42 18.76 8.01
CA VAL A 3 2.60 17.80 6.90
C VAL A 3 1.70 18.26 5.76
N ARG A 4 2.30 18.70 4.66
CA ARG A 4 1.56 18.99 3.42
C ARG A 4 1.10 17.66 2.85
N ILE A 5 -0.12 17.26 3.21
CA ILE A 5 -0.80 16.16 2.51
C ILE A 5 -1.22 16.74 1.15
N ALA A 6 -0.35 16.58 0.15
CA ALA A 6 -0.73 16.84 -1.23
C ALA A 6 -1.85 15.85 -1.56
N LYS A 7 -3.09 16.35 -1.65
CA LYS A 7 -4.23 15.55 -2.10
C LYS A 7 -3.93 15.15 -3.54
N CYS A 8 -3.37 13.96 -3.73
CA CYS A 8 -3.23 13.43 -5.06
C CYS A 8 -4.64 13.26 -5.65
N PRO A 9 -4.85 13.54 -6.95
CA PRO A 9 -6.14 13.33 -7.63
C PRO A 9 -6.61 11.87 -7.57
N HIS A 10 -5.79 10.98 -7.03
CA HIS A 10 -6.00 9.57 -6.86
C HIS A 10 -6.71 9.22 -5.54
N MET A 11 -6.68 10.11 -4.54
CA MET A 11 -7.36 9.92 -3.25
C MET A 11 -8.88 9.86 -3.39
N THR A 12 -9.44 10.41 -4.48
CA THR A 12 -10.86 10.33 -4.83
C THR A 12 -11.26 9.01 -5.50
N VAL A 13 -10.31 8.13 -5.82
CA VAL A 13 -10.57 6.80 -6.42
C VAL A 13 -10.48 5.69 -5.35
N SER A 14 -9.73 5.91 -4.27
CA SER A 14 -9.53 4.98 -3.15
C SER A 14 -10.73 4.87 -2.19
N VAL A 15 -11.96 5.18 -2.63
CA VAL A 15 -13.05 5.67 -1.75
C VAL A 15 -13.68 4.62 -0.80
N ASP A 16 -13.26 3.36 -0.82
CA ASP A 16 -13.53 2.40 0.27
C ASP A 16 -12.18 1.80 0.55
N PHE A 17 -11.59 2.30 1.60
CA PHE A 17 -10.70 1.49 2.37
C PHE A 17 -11.29 1.47 3.78
N GLN A 18 -11.76 0.30 4.24
CA GLN A 18 -12.34 0.22 5.58
C GLN A 18 -11.23 0.15 6.62
N GLN A 19 -11.50 0.69 7.82
CA GLN A 19 -10.54 0.66 8.93
C GLN A 19 -10.16 -0.77 9.32
N ARG A 20 -11.08 -1.73 9.20
CA ARG A 20 -10.82 -3.16 9.43
C ARG A 20 -9.73 -3.72 8.51
N ASP A 21 -9.67 -3.26 7.27
CA ASP A 21 -8.70 -3.73 6.30
C ASP A 21 -7.31 -3.13 6.61
N LEU A 22 -7.29 -1.93 7.21
CA LEU A 22 -6.07 -1.33 7.74
C LEU A 22 -5.56 -2.09 8.96
N ASP A 23 -6.46 -2.46 9.86
CA ASP A 23 -6.15 -3.21 11.08
C ASP A 23 -5.60 -4.60 10.73
N ARG A 24 -6.30 -5.34 9.86
CA ARG A 24 -5.86 -6.63 9.35
C ARG A 24 -4.49 -6.54 8.68
N ALA A 25 -4.22 -5.48 7.92
CA ALA A 25 -2.92 -5.29 7.30
C ALA A 25 -1.80 -5.02 8.32
N LYS A 26 -2.11 -4.27 9.40
CA LYS A 26 -1.20 -4.06 10.53
C LYS A 26 -0.91 -5.37 11.27
N GLU A 27 -1.92 -6.21 11.48
CA GLU A 27 -1.76 -7.52 12.11
C GLU A 27 -0.83 -8.44 11.29
N ILE A 28 -1.03 -8.50 9.97
CA ILE A 28 -0.22 -9.36 9.10
C ILE A 28 1.24 -8.94 9.12
N SER A 29 1.52 -7.61 9.09
CA SER A 29 2.87 -7.01 9.18
C SER A 29 3.95 -7.76 8.37
N LYS A 30 3.54 -8.29 7.21
CA LYS A 30 4.35 -9.16 6.35
C LYS A 30 4.01 -8.90 4.89
N CYS A 31 5.04 -8.89 4.06
CA CYS A 31 4.92 -8.83 2.61
C CYS A 31 4.16 -10.06 2.05
N SER A 32 3.29 -9.85 1.06
CA SER A 32 2.51 -10.94 0.45
C SER A 32 3.33 -11.85 -0.47
N GLU A 33 4.38 -11.30 -1.08
CA GLU A 33 5.27 -12.02 -2.01
C GLU A 33 6.53 -12.54 -1.31
N CYS A 34 6.85 -12.03 -0.12
CA CYS A 34 8.13 -12.24 0.55
C CYS A 34 7.97 -12.34 2.06
N ASP A 35 8.87 -13.07 2.75
CA ASP A 35 8.84 -13.16 4.22
C ASP A 35 9.41 -11.93 4.93
N SER A 36 9.54 -10.79 4.24
CA SER A 36 9.97 -9.54 4.85
C SER A 36 8.93 -9.07 5.86
N ARG A 37 9.35 -9.01 7.12
CA ARG A 37 8.59 -8.50 8.28
C ARG A 37 9.32 -7.29 8.82
N GLY A 38 8.59 -6.21 9.11
CA GLY A 38 9.21 -5.00 9.68
C GLY A 38 8.49 -3.69 9.34
N PRO A 39 9.06 -2.55 9.74
CA PRO A 39 8.45 -1.22 9.60
C PRO A 39 8.42 -0.66 8.16
N ASN A 40 9.05 -1.35 7.19
CA ASN A 40 9.18 -0.89 5.80
C ASN A 40 8.21 -1.60 4.84
N LEU A 41 6.96 -1.73 5.28
CA LEU A 41 5.89 -2.36 4.52
C LEU A 41 4.88 -1.31 4.04
N TRP A 42 4.37 -1.53 2.84
CA TRP A 42 3.47 -0.65 2.12
C TRP A 42 2.18 -1.38 1.82
N LEU A 43 1.05 -0.79 2.22
CA LEU A 43 -0.26 -1.32 1.95
C LEU A 43 -0.88 -0.61 0.75
N CYS A 44 -1.38 -1.38 -0.22
CA CYS A 44 -2.16 -0.84 -1.31
C CYS A 44 -3.56 -0.42 -0.83
N LEU A 45 -3.88 0.87 -0.95
CA LEU A 45 -5.19 1.44 -0.58
C LEU A 45 -6.22 1.41 -1.73
N HIS A 46 -5.92 0.67 -2.80
CA HIS A 46 -6.86 0.52 -3.91
C HIS A 46 -8.01 -0.40 -3.53
N ARG A 47 -9.22 -0.07 -4.00
CA ARG A 47 -10.46 -0.84 -3.81
C ARG A 47 -10.22 -2.33 -4.10
N GLY A 48 -10.26 -3.17 -3.08
CA GLY A 48 -10.15 -4.64 -3.21
C GLY A 48 -8.74 -5.20 -3.41
N CYS A 49 -7.67 -4.40 -3.34
CA CYS A 49 -6.31 -4.90 -3.53
C CYS A 49 -5.68 -5.45 -2.23
N HIS A 50 -5.84 -4.74 -1.10
CA HIS A 50 -5.38 -5.11 0.26
C HIS A 50 -3.97 -5.75 0.34
N ARG A 51 -3.12 -5.52 -0.66
CA ARG A 51 -1.83 -6.20 -0.81
C ARG A 51 -0.76 -5.45 -0.05
N ILE A 52 0.07 -6.19 0.67
CA ILE A 52 1.19 -5.65 1.43
C ILE A 52 2.47 -5.91 0.62
N GLY A 53 3.10 -4.86 0.14
CA GLY A 53 4.41 -4.89 -0.52
C GLY A 53 5.52 -4.46 0.43
N CYS A 54 6.73 -4.96 0.24
CA CYS A 54 7.91 -4.40 0.89
C CYS A 54 8.47 -3.23 0.07
N GLY A 55 9.07 -2.25 0.75
CA GLY A 55 9.73 -1.11 0.09
C GLY A 55 11.13 -1.43 -0.43
N GLU A 56 11.82 -0.38 -0.85
CA GLU A 56 13.18 -0.40 -1.41
C GLU A 56 14.23 -1.08 -0.51
N VAL A 57 14.02 -1.04 0.81
CA VAL A 57 14.89 -1.69 1.81
C VAL A 57 14.94 -3.22 1.63
N HIS A 58 13.97 -3.79 0.93
CA HIS A 58 13.91 -5.21 0.65
C HIS A 58 13.93 -5.46 -0.85
N ASN A 59 12.78 -5.75 -1.45
CA ASN A 59 12.67 -6.19 -2.83
C ASN A 59 11.78 -5.26 -3.68
N ASP A 60 11.39 -4.12 -3.09
CA ASP A 60 10.57 -3.08 -3.71
C ASP A 60 9.28 -3.61 -4.37
N HIS A 61 8.69 -4.64 -3.75
CA HIS A 61 7.44 -5.24 -4.22
C HIS A 61 6.28 -4.24 -4.23
N SER A 62 6.34 -3.17 -3.44
CA SER A 62 5.38 -2.06 -3.50
C SER A 62 5.42 -1.37 -4.87
N THR A 63 6.60 -1.04 -5.39
CA THR A 63 6.78 -0.40 -6.70
C THR A 63 6.50 -1.34 -7.85
N VAL A 64 6.90 -2.61 -7.75
CA VAL A 64 6.57 -3.63 -8.76
C VAL A 64 5.05 -3.83 -8.81
N HIS A 65 4.42 -4.00 -7.66
CA HIS A 65 2.98 -4.11 -7.55
C HIS A 65 2.30 -2.88 -8.15
N ASN A 66 2.82 -1.68 -7.88
CA ASN A 66 2.35 -0.46 -8.52
C ASN A 66 2.46 -0.62 -10.05
N ARG A 67 3.67 -0.75 -10.62
CA ARG A 67 3.87 -0.82 -12.09
C ARG A 67 3.03 -1.87 -12.81
N VAL A 68 2.86 -3.05 -12.22
CA VAL A 68 2.19 -4.20 -12.85
C VAL A 68 0.67 -4.17 -12.64
N SER A 69 0.21 -3.66 -11.49
CA SER A 69 -1.20 -3.73 -11.13
C SER A 69 -1.94 -2.49 -11.62
N ARG A 70 -3.17 -2.68 -12.11
CA ARG A 70 -4.07 -1.57 -12.46
C ARG A 70 -4.37 -0.64 -11.27
N CYS A 71 -3.97 -1.01 -10.07
CA CYS A 71 -3.99 -0.19 -8.86
C CYS A 71 -3.11 1.07 -8.98
N ALA A 72 -2.10 1.08 -9.86
CA ALA A 72 -1.18 2.20 -10.07
C ALA A 72 -1.51 3.14 -11.22
N ARG A 73 -2.62 2.95 -11.92
CA ARG A 73 -3.01 3.90 -12.98
C ARG A 73 -3.33 5.31 -12.46
N TYR A 74 -3.21 5.50 -11.16
CA TYR A 74 -3.53 6.70 -10.42
C TYR A 74 -2.52 6.86 -9.27
N CYS A 75 -1.21 6.93 -9.55
CA CYS A 75 -0.21 7.46 -8.60
C CYS A 75 0.88 8.20 -9.35
#